data_AF-A0A4C1WR28-F1
#
_entry.id   AF-A0A4C1WR28-F1
#
_cell.length_a   1.000
_cell.length_b   1.000
_cell.length_c   1.000
_cell.angle_alpha   90.00
_cell.angle_beta   90.00
_cell.angle_gamma   90.00
#
_symmetry.space_group_name_H-M   'P 1'
#
loop_
_entity.id
_entity.type
_entity.pdbx_description
1 polymer ?
#
loop_
_entity_poly.entity_id
_entity_poly.type
_entity_poly.pdbx_seq_one_letter_code
_entity_poly.pdbx_strand_id
1 'polypeptide(L)'
;MSAESSNLSNIEHRAVIKYFIKKGKTPKEIFEDMVSVFQESAPSYTMVKKWARVFQQGRESCEDDPRPGRPVTVVTEENVRKIEKLVLADRIIKLWKIAEELQISKERVGEIIHEHMNMRKISARWVPKMLTPFDKQRRLHTSKDFLELVGDNIDEICDRIVTVDETWVRQYDPESKQESMQWTKKGERPPKKFKVQKSASKFMATIFWDSEGVLLIDYLKGDYYEWPILREFIGSGTRAVVQKRRGKLSRGVLFYKTMHLSTRRGFRGRP
;
A
#
# COMPACT_ATOMS: atom_id res chain seq x y z
N MET A 1 -16.53 59.09 12.87
CA MET A 1 -16.97 57.69 12.97
C MET A 1 -17.35 57.25 11.56
N SER A 2 -16.48 56.48 10.90
CA SER A 2 -16.71 56.00 9.54
C SER A 2 -17.74 54.86 9.62
N ALA A 3 -18.88 55.01 8.93
CA ALA A 3 -19.87 53.95 8.83
C ALA A 3 -19.24 52.78 8.07
N GLU A 4 -19.12 51.62 8.71
CA GLU A 4 -18.85 50.37 8.02
C GLU A 4 -20.02 50.11 7.07
N SER A 5 -19.79 50.14 5.76
CA SER A 5 -20.80 49.70 4.78
C SER A 5 -20.91 48.18 4.90
N SER A 6 -21.78 47.72 5.80
CA SER A 6 -22.12 46.31 5.94
C SER A 6 -22.85 45.87 4.67
N ASN A 7 -22.13 45.35 3.67
CA ASN A 7 -22.74 44.71 2.50
C ASN A 7 -23.39 43.41 2.96
N LEU A 8 -24.73 43.41 3.06
CA LEU A 8 -25.49 42.20 3.38
C LEU A 8 -25.26 41.13 2.31
N SER A 9 -25.10 39.89 2.76
CA SER A 9 -25.07 38.71 1.91
C SER A 9 -26.40 38.52 1.19
N ASN A 10 -26.35 37.83 0.03
CA ASN A 10 -27.56 37.50 -0.73
C ASN A 10 -28.59 36.68 0.08
N ILE A 11 -28.17 35.96 1.11
CA ILE A 11 -29.07 35.19 1.99
C ILE A 11 -29.87 36.13 2.89
N GLU A 12 -29.23 37.17 3.44
CA GLU A 12 -29.90 38.12 4.32
C GLU A 12 -30.91 38.98 3.56
N HIS A 13 -30.58 39.40 2.33
CA HIS A 13 -31.55 40.04 1.44
C HIS A 13 -32.79 39.16 1.20
N ARG A 14 -32.61 37.85 1.02
CA ARG A 14 -33.73 36.91 0.85
C ARG A 14 -34.56 36.76 2.13
N ALA A 15 -33.92 36.78 3.30
CA ALA A 15 -34.63 36.74 4.58
C ALA A 15 -35.54 37.97 4.78
N VAL A 16 -35.05 39.16 4.40
CA VAL A 16 -35.85 40.41 4.43
C VAL A 16 -37.04 40.33 3.46
N ILE A 17 -36.81 39.83 2.24
CA ILE A 17 -37.91 39.61 1.27
C ILE A 17 -38.95 38.63 1.84
N LYS A 18 -38.52 37.53 2.47
CA LYS A 18 -39.40 36.55 3.11
C LYS A 18 -40.25 37.18 4.21
N TYR A 19 -39.65 38.03 5.05
CA TYR A 19 -40.35 38.77 6.10
C TYR A 19 -41.46 39.67 5.53
N PHE A 20 -41.16 40.46 4.49
CA PHE A 20 -42.15 41.36 3.92
C PHE A 20 -43.27 40.64 3.14
N ILE A 21 -42.97 39.50 2.51
CA ILE A 21 -44.01 38.67 1.89
C ILE A 21 -44.96 38.11 2.95
N LYS A 22 -44.46 37.68 4.12
CA LYS A 22 -45.30 37.29 5.26
C LYS A 22 -46.14 38.46 5.80
N LYS A 23 -45.65 39.70 5.67
CA LYS A 23 -46.38 40.92 6.01
C LYS A 23 -47.41 41.34 4.95
N GLY A 24 -47.48 40.64 3.81
CA GLY A 24 -48.44 40.92 2.74
C GLY A 24 -48.05 42.06 1.80
N LYS A 25 -46.79 42.54 1.83
CA LYS A 25 -46.33 43.60 0.91
C LYS A 25 -46.15 43.06 -0.51
N THR A 26 -46.36 43.91 -1.50
CA THR A 26 -46.12 43.61 -2.91
C THR A 26 -44.62 43.69 -3.25
N PRO A 27 -44.12 42.97 -4.28
CA PRO A 27 -42.70 42.99 -4.65
C PRO A 27 -42.15 44.39 -4.97
N LYS A 28 -43.01 45.30 -5.43
CA LYS A 28 -42.64 46.70 -5.73
C LYS A 28 -42.38 47.49 -4.44
N GLU A 29 -43.29 47.39 -3.48
CA GLU A 29 -43.13 48.03 -2.15
C GLU A 29 -41.93 47.48 -1.40
N ILE A 30 -41.64 46.18 -1.54
CA ILE A 30 -40.45 45.55 -0.94
C ILE A 30 -39.17 46.13 -1.54
N PHE A 31 -39.12 46.29 -2.86
CA PHE A 31 -37.94 46.84 -3.52
C PHE A 31 -37.71 48.31 -3.17
N GLU A 32 -38.77 49.13 -3.15
CA GLU A 32 -38.67 50.54 -2.75
C GLU A 32 -38.20 50.70 -1.30
N ASP A 33 -38.70 49.87 -0.38
CA ASP A 33 -38.29 49.82 1.03
C ASP A 33 -36.82 49.39 1.16
N MET A 34 -36.41 48.32 0.47
CA MET A 34 -35.03 47.84 0.48
C MET A 34 -34.04 48.83 -0.15
N VAL A 35 -34.43 49.56 -1.20
CA VAL A 35 -33.59 50.62 -1.81
C VAL A 35 -33.47 51.81 -0.87
N SER A 36 -34.54 52.19 -0.17
CA SER A 36 -34.51 53.28 0.82
C SER A 36 -33.54 52.97 1.98
N VAL A 37 -33.51 51.72 2.45
CA VAL A 37 -32.67 51.30 3.58
C VAL A 37 -31.24 50.95 3.16
N PHE A 38 -31.06 50.17 2.09
CA PHE A 38 -29.76 49.62 1.70
C PHE A 38 -29.05 50.41 0.59
N GLN A 39 -29.72 51.37 -0.06
CA GLN A 39 -29.17 52.26 -1.09
C GLN A 39 -28.37 51.48 -2.16
N GLU A 40 -27.07 51.74 -2.29
CA GLU A 40 -26.19 51.11 -3.29
C GLU A 40 -26.00 49.60 -3.08
N SER A 41 -26.23 49.11 -1.86
CA SER A 41 -26.14 47.68 -1.52
C SER A 41 -27.45 46.92 -1.73
N ALA A 42 -28.52 47.59 -2.19
CA ALA A 42 -29.83 46.96 -2.36
C ALA A 42 -29.83 45.89 -3.46
N PRO A 43 -30.57 44.78 -3.28
CA PRO A 43 -30.72 43.77 -4.32
C PRO A 43 -31.52 44.31 -5.51
N SER A 44 -31.23 43.80 -6.71
CA SER A 44 -31.95 44.21 -7.91
C SER A 44 -33.45 43.86 -7.82
N TYR A 45 -34.29 44.67 -8.47
CA TYR A 45 -35.73 44.41 -8.55
C TYR A 45 -36.05 43.01 -9.10
N THR A 46 -35.24 42.52 -10.05
CA THR A 46 -35.39 41.17 -10.61
C THR A 46 -35.16 40.07 -9.57
N MET A 47 -34.18 40.24 -8.67
CA MET A 47 -33.95 39.33 -7.55
C MET A 47 -35.11 39.38 -6.55
N VAL A 48 -35.57 40.58 -6.16
CA VAL A 48 -36.71 40.75 -5.24
C VAL A 48 -37.96 40.08 -5.81
N LYS A 49 -38.29 40.33 -7.07
CA LYS A 49 -39.45 39.73 -7.75
C LYS A 49 -39.36 38.22 -7.84
N LYS A 50 -38.17 37.66 -8.16
CA LYS A 50 -37.95 36.22 -8.23
C LYS A 50 -38.19 35.56 -6.86
N TRP A 51 -37.56 36.08 -5.80
CA TRP A 51 -37.67 35.50 -4.46
C TRP A 51 -39.05 35.72 -3.83
N ALA A 52 -39.68 36.87 -4.07
CA ALA A 52 -41.06 37.13 -3.66
C ALA A 52 -42.03 36.08 -4.22
N ARG A 53 -41.92 35.77 -5.52
CA ARG A 53 -42.72 34.71 -6.15
C ARG A 53 -42.45 33.34 -5.51
N VAL A 54 -41.18 33.02 -5.28
CA VAL A 54 -40.78 31.73 -4.70
C VAL A 54 -41.30 31.56 -3.27
N PHE A 55 -41.30 32.62 -2.45
CA PHE A 55 -41.87 32.60 -1.11
C PHE A 55 -43.41 32.58 -1.10
N GLN A 56 -44.06 33.28 -2.03
CA GLN A 56 -45.52 33.18 -2.24
C GLN A 56 -45.96 31.77 -2.65
N GLN A 57 -45.09 31.03 -3.35
CA GLN A 57 -45.28 29.63 -3.73
C GLN A 57 -44.99 28.63 -2.59
N GLY A 58 -44.68 29.10 -1.38
CA GLY A 58 -44.57 28.26 -0.19
C GLY A 58 -43.17 27.74 0.14
N ARG A 59 -42.10 28.18 -0.56
CA ARG A 59 -40.72 27.85 -0.16
C ARG A 59 -40.38 28.53 1.17
N GLU A 60 -39.70 27.84 2.08
CA GLU A 60 -39.23 28.44 3.34
C GLU A 60 -37.71 28.72 3.38
N SER A 61 -36.89 28.00 2.61
CA SER A 61 -35.43 28.20 2.63
C SER A 61 -34.99 29.45 1.85
N CYS A 62 -34.05 30.21 2.44
CA CYS A 62 -33.35 31.34 1.79
C CYS A 62 -32.09 30.90 1.01
N GLU A 63 -31.70 29.64 1.11
CA GLU A 63 -30.53 29.09 0.42
C GLU A 63 -30.83 28.78 -1.06
N ASP A 64 -29.78 28.75 -1.89
CA ASP A 64 -29.89 28.28 -3.27
C ASP A 64 -30.23 26.78 -3.29
N ASP A 65 -31.04 26.35 -4.26
CA ASP A 65 -31.20 24.91 -4.51
C ASP A 65 -29.88 24.29 -4.97
N PRO A 66 -29.68 22.98 -4.73
CA PRO A 66 -28.58 22.24 -5.34
C PRO A 66 -28.54 22.50 -6.84
N ARG A 67 -27.45 23.10 -7.32
CA ARG A 67 -27.29 23.36 -8.75
C ARG A 67 -27.02 22.02 -9.43
N PRO A 68 -27.77 21.65 -10.49
CA PRO A 68 -27.38 20.52 -11.32
C PRO A 68 -26.03 20.87 -11.94
N GLY A 69 -24.98 20.15 -11.52
CA GLY A 69 -23.65 20.29 -12.10
C GLY A 69 -23.63 19.87 -13.57
N ARG A 70 -22.49 20.09 -14.24
CA ARG A 70 -22.25 19.51 -15.58
C ARG A 70 -22.44 17.98 -15.48
N PRO A 71 -23.25 17.35 -16.35
CA PRO A 71 -23.37 15.91 -16.34
C PRO A 71 -22.00 15.29 -16.61
N VAL A 72 -21.57 14.41 -15.71
CA VAL A 72 -20.42 13.56 -15.89
C VAL A 72 -20.83 12.49 -16.92
N THR A 73 -20.83 12.86 -18.19
CA THR A 73 -21.40 12.05 -19.28
C THR A 73 -20.71 10.71 -19.51
N VAL A 74 -19.57 10.44 -18.86
CA VAL A 74 -18.75 9.25 -19.12
C VAL A 74 -18.85 8.18 -18.01
N VAL A 75 -19.32 8.53 -16.81
CA VAL A 75 -19.60 7.54 -15.75
C VAL A 75 -21.05 7.11 -15.85
N THR A 76 -21.34 6.40 -16.92
CA THR A 76 -22.61 5.68 -17.00
C THR A 76 -22.45 4.34 -16.27
N GLU A 77 -23.53 3.87 -15.66
CA GLU A 77 -23.58 2.53 -15.04
C GLU A 77 -23.22 1.42 -16.04
N GLU A 78 -23.44 1.66 -17.33
CA GLU A 78 -23.00 0.78 -18.42
C GLU A 78 -21.48 0.74 -18.53
N ASN A 79 -20.80 1.89 -18.53
CA ASN A 79 -19.34 1.95 -18.61
C ASN A 79 -18.70 1.35 -17.36
N VAL A 80 -19.26 1.58 -16.18
CA VAL A 80 -18.79 0.94 -14.94
C VAL A 80 -18.85 -0.58 -15.06
N ARG A 81 -20.00 -1.13 -15.50
CA ARG A 81 -20.15 -2.58 -15.70
C ARG A 81 -19.21 -3.16 -16.77
N LYS A 82 -18.97 -2.43 -17.86
CA LYS A 82 -18.01 -2.85 -18.90
C LYS A 82 -16.58 -2.87 -18.36
N ILE A 83 -16.17 -1.84 -17.62
CA ILE A 83 -14.84 -1.77 -16.99
C ILE A 83 -14.70 -2.91 -15.97
N GLU A 84 -15.72 -3.15 -15.14
CA GLU A 84 -15.72 -4.23 -14.16
C GLU A 84 -15.53 -5.60 -14.80
N LYS A 85 -16.27 -5.88 -15.88
CA LYS A 85 -16.12 -7.12 -16.64
C LYS A 85 -14.69 -7.33 -17.14
N LEU A 86 -14.05 -6.29 -17.68
CA LEU A 86 -12.67 -6.36 -18.17
C LEU A 86 -11.66 -6.59 -17.05
N VAL A 87 -11.82 -5.90 -15.92
CA VAL A 87 -10.94 -6.03 -14.76
C VAL A 87 -11.08 -7.39 -14.07
N LEU A 88 -12.29 -7.96 -14.02
CA LEU A 88 -12.52 -9.30 -13.45
C LEU A 88 -11.97 -10.43 -14.35
N ALA A 89 -12.01 -10.25 -15.67
CA ALA A 89 -11.42 -11.19 -16.62
C ALA A 89 -9.88 -11.19 -16.57
N ASP A 90 -9.26 -10.00 -16.49
CA ASP A 90 -7.82 -9.84 -16.34
C ASP A 90 -7.48 -8.80 -15.26
N ARG A 91 -7.18 -9.26 -14.04
CA ARG A 91 -6.85 -8.38 -12.91
C ARG A 91 -5.54 -7.60 -13.08
N ILE A 92 -4.69 -7.96 -14.05
CA ILE A 92 -3.43 -7.24 -14.32
C ILE A 92 -3.54 -6.25 -15.48
N ILE A 93 -4.70 -6.15 -16.12
CA ILE A 93 -4.97 -5.28 -17.26
C ILE A 93 -4.48 -3.84 -17.02
N LYS A 94 -3.95 -3.23 -18.09
CA LYS A 94 -3.44 -1.85 -18.05
C LYS A 94 -4.59 -0.90 -18.36
N LEU A 95 -4.68 0.21 -17.62
CA LEU A 95 -5.73 1.23 -17.79
C LEU A 95 -5.88 1.70 -19.24
N TRP A 96 -4.78 1.85 -19.98
CA TRP A 96 -4.82 2.30 -21.38
C TRP A 96 -5.49 1.29 -22.33
N LYS A 97 -5.45 -0.02 -22.03
CA LYS A 97 -6.16 -1.03 -22.83
C LYS A 97 -7.66 -0.90 -22.68
N ILE A 98 -8.12 -0.71 -21.45
CA ILE A 98 -9.54 -0.47 -21.14
C ILE A 98 -10.01 0.84 -21.79
N ALA A 99 -9.18 1.87 -21.72
CA ALA A 99 -9.43 3.18 -22.32
C ALA A 99 -9.63 3.08 -23.84
N GLU A 100 -8.76 2.35 -24.53
CA GLU A 100 -8.85 2.10 -25.97
C GLU A 100 -10.08 1.26 -26.35
N GLU A 101 -10.36 0.19 -25.59
CA GLU A 101 -11.51 -0.68 -25.85
C GLU A 101 -12.85 0.02 -25.67
N LEU A 102 -12.97 0.90 -24.67
CA LEU A 102 -14.20 1.60 -24.36
C LEU A 102 -14.26 3.02 -24.95
N GLN A 103 -13.21 3.47 -25.64
CA GLN A 103 -13.07 4.84 -26.17
C GLN A 103 -13.27 5.91 -25.07
N ILE A 104 -12.73 5.65 -23.88
CA ILE A 104 -12.78 6.53 -22.70
C ILE A 104 -11.36 6.97 -22.37
N SER A 105 -11.17 8.20 -21.89
CA SER A 105 -9.84 8.65 -21.40
C SER A 105 -9.30 7.77 -20.28
N LYS A 106 -8.00 7.50 -20.27
CA LYS A 106 -7.31 6.69 -19.25
C LYS A 106 -7.56 7.20 -17.82
N GLU A 107 -7.57 8.52 -17.64
CA GLU A 107 -7.81 9.20 -16.37
C GLU A 107 -9.18 8.80 -15.82
N ARG A 108 -10.21 8.83 -16.67
CA ARG A 108 -11.57 8.47 -16.28
C ARG A 108 -11.73 6.99 -15.94
N VAL A 109 -11.06 6.10 -16.67
CA VAL A 109 -11.02 4.68 -16.32
C VAL A 109 -10.39 4.49 -14.94
N GLY A 110 -9.29 5.22 -14.65
CA GLY A 110 -8.68 5.23 -13.32
C GLY A 110 -9.63 5.70 -12.23
N GLU A 111 -10.33 6.81 -12.46
CA GLU A 111 -11.33 7.34 -11.51
C GLU A 111 -12.48 6.34 -11.29
N ILE A 112 -12.98 5.68 -12.34
CA ILE A 112 -14.03 4.66 -12.21
C ILE A 112 -13.56 3.48 -11.36
N ILE A 113 -12.35 2.97 -11.61
CA ILE A 113 -11.81 1.84 -10.85
C ILE A 113 -11.59 2.20 -9.38
N HIS A 114 -11.09 3.42 -9.11
CA HIS A 114 -10.78 3.85 -7.75
C HIS A 114 -12.01 4.31 -6.96
N GLU A 115 -12.84 5.19 -7.51
CA GLU A 115 -13.94 5.85 -6.80
C GLU A 115 -15.26 5.07 -6.89
N HIS A 116 -15.57 4.50 -8.07
CA HIS A 116 -16.86 3.84 -8.30
C HIS A 116 -16.82 2.33 -8.04
N MET A 117 -15.69 1.67 -8.29
CA MET A 117 -15.52 0.24 -8.02
C MET A 117 -14.77 -0.04 -6.71
N ASN A 118 -14.22 1.00 -6.05
CA ASN A 118 -13.42 0.89 -4.83
C ASN A 118 -12.26 -0.12 -4.92
N MET A 119 -11.63 -0.21 -6.10
CA MET A 119 -10.50 -1.11 -6.35
C MET A 119 -9.16 -0.38 -6.26
N ARG A 120 -8.13 -1.10 -5.83
CA ARG A 120 -6.74 -0.61 -5.81
C ARG A 120 -5.81 -1.61 -6.46
N LYS A 121 -4.86 -1.10 -7.26
CA LYS A 121 -3.83 -1.93 -7.89
C LYS A 121 -2.65 -2.06 -6.93
N ILE A 122 -2.43 -3.27 -6.42
CA ILE A 122 -1.32 -3.59 -5.52
C ILE A 122 -0.30 -4.48 -6.24
N SER A 123 0.99 -4.34 -5.89
CA SER A 123 2.03 -5.23 -6.38
C SER A 123 1.91 -6.60 -5.69
N ALA A 124 2.06 -7.67 -6.47
CA ALA A 124 2.12 -9.02 -5.91
C ALA A 124 3.34 -9.18 -5.00
N ARG A 125 3.18 -9.95 -3.92
CA ARG A 125 4.29 -10.30 -3.03
C ARG A 125 5.18 -11.35 -3.70
N TRP A 126 6.49 -11.15 -3.64
CA TRP A 126 7.46 -12.19 -4.02
C TRP A 126 7.36 -13.37 -3.06
N VAL A 127 7.11 -14.56 -3.60
CA VAL A 127 7.10 -15.82 -2.84
C VAL A 127 8.29 -16.67 -3.31
N PRO A 128 9.11 -17.21 -2.40
CA PRO A 128 10.37 -17.88 -2.77
C PRO A 128 10.22 -19.03 -3.78
N LYS A 129 9.14 -19.79 -3.69
CA LYS A 129 8.88 -20.94 -4.57
C LYS A 129 7.39 -21.24 -4.66
N MET A 130 6.95 -21.70 -5.83
CA MET A 130 5.64 -22.32 -6.00
C MET A 130 5.66 -23.72 -5.37
N LEU A 131 4.93 -23.90 -4.27
CA LEU A 131 4.85 -25.18 -3.56
C LEU A 131 3.83 -26.11 -4.21
N THR A 132 4.21 -27.37 -4.37
CA THR A 132 3.27 -28.43 -4.78
C THR A 132 2.24 -28.71 -3.66
N PRO A 133 1.08 -29.31 -3.95
CA PRO A 133 0.15 -29.74 -2.91
C PRO A 133 0.81 -30.63 -1.85
N PHE A 134 1.71 -31.53 -2.28
CA PHE A 134 2.49 -32.38 -1.39
C PHE A 134 3.44 -31.58 -0.49
N ASP A 135 4.15 -30.59 -1.02
CA ASP A 135 5.01 -29.71 -0.20
C ASP A 135 4.21 -28.96 0.85
N LYS A 136 3.00 -28.48 0.51
CA LYS A 136 2.10 -27.80 1.45
C LYS A 136 1.65 -28.74 2.56
N GLN A 137 1.25 -29.96 2.21
CA GLN A 137 0.82 -30.96 3.18
C GLN A 137 1.96 -31.35 4.12
N ARG A 138 3.16 -31.59 3.58
CA ARG A 138 4.36 -31.86 4.39
C ARG A 138 4.67 -30.71 5.33
N ARG A 139 4.67 -29.46 4.84
CA ARG A 139 4.89 -28.27 5.70
C ARG A 139 3.84 -28.16 6.80
N LEU A 140 2.57 -28.41 6.48
CA LEU A 140 1.48 -28.37 7.46
C LEU A 140 1.69 -29.43 8.54
N HIS A 141 1.99 -30.67 8.14
CA HIS A 141 2.24 -31.77 9.08
C HIS A 141 3.43 -31.46 9.99
N THR A 142 4.59 -31.11 9.42
CA THR A 142 5.77 -30.74 10.21
C THR A 142 5.51 -29.56 11.14
N SER A 143 4.71 -28.58 10.72
CA SER A 143 4.34 -27.44 11.58
C SER A 143 3.42 -27.87 12.73
N LYS A 144 2.51 -28.82 12.51
CA LYS A 144 1.66 -29.40 13.56
C LYS A 144 2.48 -30.22 14.54
N ASP A 145 3.36 -31.09 14.04
CA ASP A 145 4.23 -31.92 14.89
C ASP A 145 5.16 -31.03 15.74
N PHE A 146 5.69 -29.95 15.15
CA PHE A 146 6.49 -28.98 15.89
C PHE A 146 5.66 -28.21 16.93
N LEU A 147 4.42 -27.83 16.61
CA LEU A 147 3.53 -27.16 17.55
C LEU A 147 3.17 -28.08 18.74
N GLU A 148 2.88 -29.35 18.48
CA GLU A 148 2.61 -30.36 19.52
C GLU A 148 3.84 -30.63 20.38
N LEU A 149 5.03 -30.75 19.76
CA LEU A 149 6.30 -30.88 20.47
C LEU A 149 6.54 -29.70 21.42
N VAL A 150 6.24 -28.48 20.97
CA VAL A 150 6.41 -27.25 21.75
C VAL A 150 5.42 -27.15 22.90
N GLY A 151 4.16 -27.50 22.69
CA GLY A 151 3.11 -27.36 23.71
C GLY A 151 3.09 -25.95 24.31
N ASP A 152 3.01 -25.86 25.64
CA ASP A 152 3.06 -24.60 26.39
C ASP A 152 4.50 -24.13 26.72
N ASN A 153 5.52 -24.95 26.43
CA ASN A 153 6.91 -24.74 26.85
C ASN A 153 7.78 -24.19 25.72
N ILE A 154 7.29 -23.18 24.99
CA ILE A 154 7.98 -22.60 23.84
C ILE A 154 9.37 -22.06 24.17
N ASP A 155 9.52 -21.40 25.31
CA ASP A 155 10.78 -20.81 25.72
C ASP A 155 11.84 -21.89 25.98
N GLU A 156 11.47 -22.99 26.63
CA GLU A 156 12.38 -24.10 26.88
C GLU A 156 12.86 -24.77 25.59
N ILE A 157 11.96 -24.98 24.62
CA ILE A 157 12.34 -25.60 23.35
C ILE A 157 13.17 -24.64 22.50
N CYS A 158 12.76 -23.38 22.39
CA CYS A 158 13.52 -22.35 21.69
C CYS A 158 14.92 -22.18 22.29
N ASP A 159 15.05 -22.23 23.60
CA ASP A 159 16.32 -22.20 24.32
C ASP A 159 17.17 -23.44 24.12
N ARG A 160 16.68 -24.49 23.44
CA ARG A 160 17.49 -25.68 23.09
C ARG A 160 17.85 -25.72 21.61
N ILE A 161 17.22 -24.86 20.79
CA ILE A 161 17.45 -24.83 19.35
C ILE A 161 18.78 -24.16 19.03
N VAL A 162 19.57 -24.84 18.22
CA VAL A 162 20.72 -24.28 17.51
C VAL A 162 20.42 -24.42 16.03
N THR A 163 20.42 -23.31 15.30
CA THR A 163 20.16 -23.32 13.87
C THR A 163 21.41 -22.96 13.07
N VAL A 164 21.42 -23.41 11.82
CA VAL A 164 22.48 -23.15 10.86
C VAL A 164 21.87 -22.86 9.50
N ASP A 165 22.39 -21.83 8.86
CA ASP A 165 22.02 -21.48 7.49
C ASP A 165 23.23 -20.95 6.72
N GLU A 166 23.15 -21.08 5.41
CA GLU A 166 24.18 -20.65 4.47
C GLU A 166 23.66 -19.47 3.64
N THR A 167 24.40 -18.35 3.63
CA THR A 167 24.05 -17.17 2.84
C THR A 167 25.21 -16.72 1.95
N TRP A 168 24.88 -16.28 0.74
CA TRP A 168 25.86 -15.69 -0.16
C TRP A 168 26.12 -14.24 0.23
N VAL A 169 27.33 -13.96 0.69
CA VAL A 169 27.79 -12.60 0.92
C VAL A 169 28.60 -12.16 -0.29
N ARG A 170 28.28 -10.99 -0.82
CA ARG A 170 28.98 -10.39 -1.95
C ARG A 170 29.89 -9.30 -1.41
N GLN A 171 31.11 -9.23 -1.95
CA GLN A 171 32.06 -8.19 -1.57
C GLN A 171 31.56 -6.78 -1.96
N TYR A 172 30.63 -6.71 -2.91
CA TYR A 172 30.09 -5.46 -3.42
C TYR A 172 28.57 -5.55 -3.58
N ASP A 173 27.86 -4.65 -2.90
CA ASP A 173 26.43 -4.40 -3.15
C ASP A 173 26.31 -3.08 -3.91
N PRO A 174 26.03 -3.09 -5.23
CA PRO A 174 25.88 -1.86 -5.97
C PRO A 174 24.67 -1.10 -5.42
N GLU A 175 24.86 0.18 -5.13
CA GLU A 175 23.78 1.11 -4.85
C GLU A 175 22.62 0.88 -5.86
N SER A 176 21.41 0.75 -5.36
CA SER A 176 20.21 0.50 -6.17
C SER A 176 19.85 1.72 -7.03
N LYS A 177 18.88 1.56 -7.93
CA LYS A 177 18.37 2.68 -8.74
C LYS A 177 17.65 3.72 -7.86
N GLN A 178 16.96 3.26 -6.81
CA GLN A 178 16.25 4.14 -5.87
C GLN A 178 17.23 4.90 -4.98
N GLU A 179 18.28 4.25 -4.50
CA GLU A 179 19.30 4.91 -3.68
C GLU A 179 20.09 5.97 -4.49
N SER A 180 20.33 5.73 -5.79
CA SER A 180 20.95 6.74 -6.67
C SER A 180 20.04 7.91 -7.05
N MET A 181 18.84 8.02 -6.49
CA MET A 181 17.96 9.16 -6.78
C MET A 181 18.58 10.43 -6.19
N GLN A 182 18.89 11.37 -7.07
CA GLN A 182 19.41 12.69 -6.70
C GLN A 182 18.42 13.78 -7.14
N TRP A 183 18.36 14.86 -6.37
CA TRP A 183 17.64 16.07 -6.75
C TRP A 183 18.40 16.80 -7.86
N THR A 184 17.75 17.08 -8.99
CA THR A 184 18.32 17.84 -10.11
C THR A 184 17.43 19.03 -10.46
N LYS A 185 17.97 20.07 -11.09
CA LYS A 185 17.15 21.21 -11.54
C LYS A 185 16.27 20.82 -12.73
N LYS A 186 15.16 21.54 -12.91
CA LYS A 186 14.22 21.34 -14.03
C LYS A 186 14.95 21.58 -15.36
N GLY A 187 15.00 20.56 -16.22
CA GLY A 187 15.66 20.61 -17.54
C GLY A 187 17.06 20.01 -17.59
N GLU A 188 17.65 19.64 -16.43
CA GLU A 188 18.92 18.92 -16.41
C GLU A 188 18.76 17.46 -16.87
N ARG A 189 19.80 16.93 -17.50
CA ARG A 189 19.82 15.51 -17.90
C ARG A 189 19.93 14.63 -16.65
N PRO A 190 19.21 13.49 -16.58
CA PRO A 190 19.41 12.54 -15.50
C PRO A 190 20.87 12.08 -15.40
N PRO A 191 21.40 11.89 -14.19
CA PRO A 191 22.74 11.35 -14.00
C PRO A 191 22.88 9.98 -14.69
N LYS A 192 24.05 9.74 -15.27
CA LYS A 192 24.38 8.45 -15.87
C LYS A 192 24.86 7.50 -14.79
N LYS A 193 24.08 6.45 -14.53
CA LYS A 193 24.52 5.30 -13.74
C LYS A 193 24.94 4.18 -14.69
N PHE A 194 26.20 3.81 -14.65
CA PHE A 194 26.71 2.66 -15.42
C PHE A 194 26.29 1.37 -14.72
N LYS A 195 25.81 0.39 -15.50
CA LYS A 195 25.58 -0.95 -14.98
C LYS A 195 26.93 -1.58 -14.67
N VAL A 196 27.24 -1.71 -13.39
CA VAL A 196 28.44 -2.44 -12.94
C VAL A 196 28.13 -3.93 -13.03
N GLN A 197 28.98 -4.71 -13.70
CA GLN A 197 28.89 -6.16 -13.65
C GLN A 197 29.12 -6.61 -12.20
N LYS A 198 28.31 -7.56 -11.70
CA LYS A 198 28.53 -8.16 -10.38
C LYS A 198 29.99 -8.63 -10.32
N SER A 199 30.80 -8.04 -9.44
CA SER A 199 32.16 -8.52 -9.23
C SER A 199 32.07 -10.00 -8.84
N ALA A 200 32.86 -10.85 -9.50
CA ALA A 200 32.78 -12.30 -9.35
C ALA A 200 33.16 -12.81 -7.94
N SER A 201 33.64 -11.93 -7.06
CA SER A 201 33.93 -12.24 -5.66
C SER A 201 32.65 -12.32 -4.81
N LYS A 202 32.12 -13.53 -4.71
CA LYS A 202 31.15 -13.94 -3.69
C LYS A 202 31.83 -14.95 -2.76
N PHE A 203 31.42 -14.95 -1.51
CA PHE A 203 31.79 -15.99 -0.55
C PHE A 203 30.53 -16.50 0.14
N MET A 204 30.53 -17.77 0.50
CA MET A 204 29.43 -18.35 1.26
C MET A 204 29.75 -18.17 2.73
N ALA A 205 28.90 -17.44 3.45
CA ALA A 205 28.95 -17.38 4.90
C ALA A 205 28.04 -18.47 5.45
N THR A 206 28.55 -19.25 6.39
CA THR A 206 27.73 -20.19 7.16
C THR A 206 27.74 -19.79 8.61
N ILE A 207 26.55 -19.66 9.18
CA ILE A 207 26.35 -19.07 10.50
C ILE A 207 25.64 -20.10 11.35
N PHE A 208 26.19 -20.38 12.53
CA PHE A 208 25.49 -21.07 13.62
C PHE A 208 25.05 -20.05 14.65
N TRP A 209 23.81 -20.13 15.10
CA TRP A 209 23.28 -19.26 16.15
C TRP A 209 22.16 -19.92 16.95
N ASP A 210 21.90 -19.34 18.11
CA ASP A 210 20.82 -19.72 19.01
C ASP A 210 20.13 -18.47 19.60
N SER A 211 19.21 -18.67 20.57
CA SER A 211 18.52 -17.58 21.27
C SER A 211 19.46 -16.59 21.96
N GLU A 212 20.67 -17.01 22.34
CA GLU A 212 21.70 -16.18 22.97
C GLU A 212 22.67 -15.53 21.96
N GLY A 213 22.51 -15.78 20.66
CA GLY A 213 23.29 -15.15 19.59
C GLY A 213 24.21 -16.08 18.81
N VAL A 214 25.24 -15.49 18.19
CA VAL A 214 26.08 -16.19 17.20
C VAL A 214 27.11 -17.09 17.86
N LEU A 215 27.13 -18.36 17.44
CA LEU A 215 28.04 -19.38 17.93
C LEU A 215 29.29 -19.49 17.06
N LEU A 216 29.12 -19.52 15.75
CA LEU A 216 30.21 -19.69 14.78
C LEU A 216 29.82 -19.04 13.46
N ILE A 217 30.76 -18.32 12.85
CA ILE A 217 30.67 -17.88 11.46
C ILE A 217 31.91 -18.42 10.75
N ASP A 218 31.70 -19.02 9.58
CA ASP A 218 32.78 -19.39 8.67
C ASP A 218 32.51 -18.86 7.28
N TYR A 219 33.59 -18.61 6.54
CA TYR A 219 33.57 -17.99 5.22
C TYR A 219 34.29 -18.88 4.23
N LEU A 220 33.51 -19.51 3.34
CA LEU A 220 34.06 -20.32 2.27
C LEU A 220 34.33 -19.46 1.02
N LYS A 221 35.60 -19.40 0.60
CA LYS A 221 36.01 -18.88 -0.71
C LYS A 221 35.77 -19.98 -1.76
N GLY A 222 34.58 -20.03 -2.34
CA GLY A 222 34.24 -21.01 -3.38
C GLY A 222 32.75 -21.12 -3.63
N ASP A 223 32.37 -21.93 -4.63
CA ASP A 223 30.98 -22.08 -5.07
C ASP A 223 30.16 -23.12 -4.27
N TYR A 224 30.81 -24.02 -3.53
CA TYR A 224 30.15 -25.15 -2.86
C TYR A 224 31.01 -25.74 -1.73
N TYR A 225 30.34 -26.29 -0.72
CA TYR A 225 30.98 -27.18 0.25
C TYR A 225 31.17 -28.57 -0.35
N GLU A 226 32.41 -29.06 -0.37
CA GLU A 226 32.64 -30.49 -0.50
C GLU A 226 32.28 -31.21 0.80
N TRP A 227 31.77 -32.44 0.72
CA TRP A 227 31.30 -33.20 1.88
C TRP A 227 32.29 -33.28 3.06
N PRO A 228 33.61 -33.46 2.86
CA PRO A 228 34.58 -33.47 3.96
C PRO A 228 34.63 -32.13 4.71
N ILE A 229 34.63 -31.02 3.97
CA ILE A 229 34.67 -29.66 4.52
C ILE A 229 33.39 -29.39 5.31
N LEU A 230 32.22 -29.75 4.76
CA LEU A 230 30.94 -29.60 5.44
C LEU A 230 30.89 -30.39 6.76
N ARG A 231 31.40 -31.63 6.75
CA ARG A 231 31.41 -32.49 7.94
C ARG A 231 32.29 -31.89 9.04
N GLU A 232 33.49 -31.45 8.69
CA GLU A 232 34.40 -30.80 9.63
C GLU A 232 33.77 -29.54 10.23
N PHE A 233 33.12 -28.74 9.39
CA PHE A 233 32.43 -27.53 9.80
C PHE A 233 31.24 -27.80 10.74
N ILE A 234 30.42 -28.83 10.46
CA ILE A 234 29.35 -29.28 11.39
C ILE A 234 29.95 -29.71 12.73
N GLY A 235 31.09 -30.42 12.70
CA GLY A 235 31.85 -30.76 13.90
C GLY A 235 32.32 -29.53 14.67
N SER A 236 32.79 -28.49 13.97
CA SER A 236 33.19 -27.21 14.57
C SER A 236 32.02 -26.47 15.20
N GLY A 237 30.84 -26.47 14.56
CA GLY A 237 29.62 -25.92 15.14
C GLY A 237 29.21 -26.62 16.43
N THR A 238 29.29 -27.95 16.46
CA THR A 238 28.98 -28.75 17.66
C THR A 238 29.97 -28.43 18.80
N ARG A 239 31.26 -28.31 18.50
CA ARG A 239 32.28 -27.88 19.47
C ARG A 239 32.03 -26.46 19.98
N ALA A 240 31.61 -25.54 19.11
CA ALA A 240 31.29 -24.17 19.50
C ALA A 240 30.11 -24.10 20.50
N VAL A 241 29.08 -24.94 20.31
CA VAL A 241 27.98 -25.11 21.29
C VAL A 241 28.52 -25.55 22.64
N VAL A 242 29.37 -26.58 22.66
CA VAL A 242 29.98 -27.09 23.91
C VAL A 242 30.78 -26.02 24.63
N GLN A 243 31.57 -25.24 23.88
CA GLN A 243 32.45 -24.23 24.44
C GLN A 243 31.70 -23.00 24.96
N LYS A 244 30.73 -22.50 24.19
CA LYS A 244 30.04 -21.23 24.47
C LYS A 244 28.75 -21.39 25.28
N ARG A 245 28.14 -22.59 25.28
CA ARG A 245 26.84 -22.87 25.91
C ARG A 245 26.88 -24.10 26.82
N ARG A 246 27.79 -24.09 27.82
CA ARG A 246 28.07 -25.26 28.69
C ARG A 246 26.81 -25.88 29.34
N GLY A 247 25.83 -25.06 29.74
CA GLY A 247 24.57 -25.55 30.35
C GLY A 247 23.59 -26.19 29.36
N LYS A 248 23.68 -25.85 28.07
CA LYS A 248 22.72 -26.25 27.02
C LYS A 248 22.79 -27.74 26.68
N LEU A 249 23.96 -28.36 26.86
CA LEU A 249 24.17 -29.79 26.63
C LEU A 249 23.40 -30.67 27.62
N SER A 250 23.27 -30.23 28.87
CA SER A 250 22.60 -30.99 29.94
C SER A 250 21.11 -31.20 29.67
N ARG A 251 20.49 -30.26 28.94
CA ARG A 251 19.07 -30.29 28.55
C ARG A 251 18.86 -30.92 27.17
N GLY A 252 19.94 -31.26 26.45
CA GLY A 252 19.91 -31.75 25.07
C GLY A 252 19.68 -30.65 24.05
N VAL A 253 20.54 -30.62 23.02
CA VAL A 253 20.52 -29.61 21.93
C VAL A 253 19.69 -30.11 20.76
N LEU A 254 18.84 -29.22 20.22
CA LEU A 254 18.05 -29.49 19.02
C LEU A 254 18.66 -28.75 17.83
N PHE A 255 19.22 -29.48 16.86
CA PHE A 255 19.74 -28.87 15.64
C PHE A 255 18.63 -28.67 14.61
N TYR A 256 18.38 -27.41 14.25
CA TYR A 256 17.44 -27.03 13.20
C TYR A 256 18.19 -26.56 11.96
N LYS A 257 18.24 -27.40 10.92
CA LYS A 257 18.89 -27.08 9.64
C LYS A 257 17.90 -27.19 8.49
N THR A 258 17.87 -26.19 7.62
CA THR A 258 17.14 -26.25 6.35
C THR A 258 17.84 -27.25 5.42
N MET A 259 17.14 -28.28 4.93
CA MET A 259 17.67 -29.16 3.88
C MET A 259 17.70 -28.45 2.51
N HIS A 260 18.61 -27.49 2.36
CA HIS A 260 19.03 -26.98 1.05
C HIS A 260 20.51 -27.30 0.84
N LEU A 261 20.83 -28.60 0.83
CA LEU A 261 22.16 -29.02 0.41
C LEU A 261 22.27 -28.84 -1.11
N SER A 262 23.01 -27.82 -1.53
CA SER A 262 23.61 -27.76 -2.87
C SER A 262 24.78 -28.76 -2.96
N THR A 263 24.57 -30.02 -2.58
CA THR A 263 25.57 -31.08 -2.72
C THR A 263 25.48 -31.70 -4.10
N ARG A 264 26.61 -31.74 -4.81
CA ARG A 264 26.74 -32.23 -6.19
C ARG A 264 26.44 -33.73 -6.39
N ARG A 265 26.15 -34.49 -5.32
CA ARG A 265 25.80 -35.90 -5.39
C ARG A 265 24.57 -36.19 -4.56
N GLY A 266 23.54 -36.68 -5.24
CA GLY A 266 22.28 -37.11 -4.66
C GLY A 266 22.48 -38.16 -3.58
N PHE A 267 21.72 -38.01 -2.52
CA PHE A 267 21.52 -38.98 -1.47
C PHE A 267 20.99 -40.28 -2.11
N ARG A 268 21.84 -41.28 -2.32
CA ARG A 268 21.40 -42.68 -2.40
C ARG A 268 21.51 -43.24 -1.00
N GLY A 269 20.39 -43.22 -0.28
CA GLY A 269 20.26 -43.97 0.95
C GLY A 269 20.37 -45.46 0.67
N ARG A 270 21.05 -46.16 1.56
CA ARG A 270 20.94 -47.61 1.79
C ARG A 270 21.21 -47.87 3.27
N PRO A 271 20.63 -48.97 3.79
CA PRO A 271 19.66 -48.99 4.89
C PRO A 271 20.26 -48.78 6.28
#